data_AF-A0A348WD87-F1
#
_entry.id   AF-A0A348WD87-F1
#
_cell.length_a   1.000
_cell.length_b   1.000
_cell.length_c   1.000
_cell.angle_alpha   90.00
_cell.angle_beta   90.00
_cell.angle_gamma   90.00
#
_symmetry.space_group_name_H-M   'P 1'
#
loop_
_entity.id
_entity.type
_entity.pdbx_description
1 polymer ?
#
loop_
_entity_poly.entity_id
_entity_poly.type
_entity_poly.pdbx_seq_one_letter_code
_entity_poly.pdbx_strand_id
1 'polypeptide(L)'
;RLTLRISLDHWSQEMHDQMRGKLAFARTLDGMIWLRDQGARMAVAGRTLWNESDAEARAGYAALYARHGFDIDASDPGITVLFPEMDETVDVPEITTACWDILGKSPRDVMCASSRMVVKRKGAATPTVLACTLLPYAPEFELGTTLAEAEGDVALNHPHCAKFCVLGGASCSA
;
A
#
# COMPACT_ATOMS: atom_id res chain seq x y z
N ARG A 1 -8.92 5.42 -16.56
CA ARG A 1 -9.98 5.14 -15.55
C ARG A 1 -9.32 5.27 -14.17
N LEU A 2 -9.90 6.03 -13.24
CA LEU A 2 -9.30 6.27 -11.91
C LEU A 2 -9.89 5.27 -10.90
N THR A 3 -9.03 4.66 -10.09
CA THR A 3 -9.40 3.82 -8.94
C THR A 3 -8.76 4.39 -7.69
N LEU A 4 -9.51 4.52 -6.59
CA LEU A 4 -8.98 5.03 -5.33
C LEU A 4 -8.79 3.87 -4.35
N ARG A 5 -7.55 3.62 -3.93
CA ARG A 5 -7.26 2.65 -2.86
C ARG A 5 -7.30 3.36 -1.51
N ILE A 6 -8.25 3.01 -0.67
CA ILE A 6 -8.48 3.63 0.64
C ILE A 6 -7.74 2.84 1.72
N SER A 7 -6.94 3.53 2.53
CA SER A 7 -6.32 2.93 3.71
C SER A 7 -7.35 2.78 4.81
N LEU A 8 -7.82 1.55 4.99
CA LEU A 8 -8.73 1.17 6.06
C LEU A 8 -8.05 0.04 6.83
N ASP A 9 -7.19 0.38 7.78
CA ASP A 9 -6.28 -0.57 8.44
C ASP A 9 -6.96 -1.79 9.07
N HIS A 10 -8.22 -1.67 9.50
CA HIS A 10 -9.02 -2.76 10.02
C HIS A 10 -10.50 -2.55 9.67
N TRP A 11 -11.27 -3.63 9.55
CA TRP A 11 -12.71 -3.58 9.28
C TRP A 11 -13.55 -3.14 10.50
N SER A 12 -12.98 -3.23 11.70
CA SER A 12 -13.57 -2.74 12.96
C SER A 12 -13.04 -1.36 13.34
N GLN A 13 -13.92 -0.54 13.91
CA GLN A 13 -13.56 0.80 14.36
C GLN A 13 -12.48 0.80 15.43
N GLU A 14 -12.60 -0.07 16.43
CA GLU A 14 -11.69 -0.12 17.58
C GLU A 14 -10.24 -0.28 17.13
N MET A 15 -9.99 -1.24 16.23
CA MET A 15 -8.65 -1.58 15.78
C MET A 15 -8.12 -0.63 14.72
N HIS A 16 -9.00 -0.08 13.87
CA HIS A 16 -8.59 0.98 12.96
C HIS A 16 -8.19 2.26 13.72
N ASP A 17 -9.00 2.68 14.70
CA ASP A 17 -8.72 3.87 15.51
C ASP A 17 -7.48 3.66 16.41
N GLN A 18 -7.17 2.43 16.84
CA GLN A 18 -5.93 2.12 17.53
C GLN A 18 -4.69 2.52 16.71
N MET A 19 -4.75 2.38 15.38
CA MET A 19 -3.66 2.72 14.47
C MET A 19 -3.68 4.17 13.99
N ARG A 20 -4.86 4.68 13.64
CA ARG A 20 -5.02 5.97 12.95
C ARG A 20 -5.45 7.12 13.86
N GLY A 21 -5.74 6.81 15.12
CA GLY A 21 -6.25 7.75 16.11
C GLY A 21 -7.77 7.74 16.18
N LYS A 22 -8.28 8.27 17.30
CA LYS A 22 -9.72 8.31 17.62
C LYS A 22 -10.52 9.00 16.49
N LEU A 23 -11.67 8.41 16.13
CA LEU A 23 -12.61 8.87 15.09
C LEU A 23 -12.07 8.75 13.65
N ALA A 24 -10.90 8.17 13.42
CA ALA A 24 -10.35 8.01 12.08
C ALA A 24 -11.21 7.08 11.22
N PHE A 25 -11.74 6.00 11.80
CA PHE A 25 -12.58 5.04 11.11
C PHE A 25 -13.88 5.68 10.62
N ALA A 26 -14.59 6.40 11.49
CA ALA A 26 -15.82 7.08 11.14
C ALA A 26 -15.62 8.08 9.99
N ARG A 27 -14.56 8.89 10.05
CA ARG A 27 -14.23 9.86 8.99
C ARG A 27 -13.84 9.17 7.68
N THR A 28 -13.15 8.03 7.76
CA THR A 28 -12.82 7.21 6.59
C THR A 28 -14.10 6.67 5.95
N LEU A 29 -15.03 6.14 6.74
CA LEU A 29 -16.31 5.64 6.25
C LEU A 29 -17.15 6.75 5.60
N ASP A 30 -17.22 7.94 6.19
CA ASP A 30 -17.93 9.08 5.58
C ASP A 30 -17.38 9.38 4.17
N GLY A 31 -16.05 9.39 4.03
CA GLY A 31 -15.38 9.57 2.73
C GLY A 31 -15.67 8.43 1.75
N MET A 32 -15.63 7.17 2.19
CA MET A 32 -15.95 6.01 1.35
C MET A 32 -17.41 5.98 0.91
N ILE A 33 -18.34 6.37 1.79
CA ILE A 33 -19.77 6.53 1.47
C ILE A 33 -19.95 7.59 0.40
N TRP A 34 -19.30 8.74 0.55
CA TRP A 34 -19.36 9.79 -0.46
C TRP A 34 -18.79 9.31 -1.80
N LEU A 35 -17.64 8.63 -1.80
CA LEU A 35 -17.02 8.07 -3.02
C LEU A 35 -17.93 7.05 -3.73
N ARG A 36 -18.57 6.16 -2.96
CA ARG A 36 -19.59 5.23 -3.45
C ARG A 36 -20.73 5.98 -4.14
N ASP A 37 -21.24 7.03 -3.51
CA ASP A 37 -22.37 7.82 -4.04
C ASP A 37 -21.99 8.60 -5.31
N GLN A 38 -20.70 8.89 -5.52
CA GLN A 38 -20.17 9.43 -6.77
C GLN A 38 -19.90 8.37 -7.84
N GLY A 39 -20.10 7.07 -7.54
CA GLY A 39 -19.79 5.97 -8.45
C GLY A 39 -18.28 5.75 -8.65
N ALA A 40 -17.45 6.21 -7.72
CA ALA A 40 -16.00 6.03 -7.80
C ALA A 40 -15.63 4.55 -7.55
N ARG A 41 -14.70 4.02 -8.34
CA ARG A 41 -14.16 2.68 -8.11
C ARG A 41 -13.21 2.74 -6.91
N MET A 42 -13.48 1.91 -5.91
CA MET A 42 -12.68 1.81 -4.70
C MET A 42 -11.96 0.47 -4.60
N ALA A 43 -10.79 0.51 -3.98
CA ALA A 43 -10.05 -0.64 -3.46
C ALA A 43 -9.71 -0.32 -2.00
N VAL A 44 -9.34 -1.32 -1.20
CA VAL A 44 -8.97 -1.13 0.21
C VAL A 44 -7.62 -1.77 0.50
N ALA A 45 -6.83 -1.08 1.33
CA ALA A 45 -5.65 -1.63 1.98
C ALA A 45 -5.89 -1.73 3.49
N GLY A 46 -5.75 -2.93 4.04
CA GLY A 46 -5.85 -3.26 5.45
C GLY A 46 -4.57 -3.84 6.02
N ARG A 47 -4.55 -4.14 7.32
CA ARG A 47 -3.41 -4.77 8.03
C ARG A 47 -3.84 -6.05 8.74
N THR A 48 -2.93 -7.01 8.87
CA THR A 48 -3.16 -8.28 9.60
C THR A 48 -2.40 -8.30 10.93
N LEU A 49 -2.67 -7.34 11.81
CA LEU A 49 -1.95 -7.20 13.09
C LEU A 49 -2.60 -7.94 14.27
N TRP A 50 -3.86 -8.30 14.18
CA TRP A 50 -4.66 -8.71 15.33
C TRP A 50 -4.85 -10.23 15.45
N ASN A 51 -3.86 -10.99 14.95
CA ASN A 51 -3.84 -12.46 14.96
C ASN A 51 -5.09 -13.12 14.35
N GLU A 52 -5.77 -12.42 13.44
CA GLU A 52 -6.83 -12.98 12.62
C GLU A 52 -6.23 -13.82 11.50
N SER A 53 -6.91 -14.91 11.14
CA SER A 53 -6.65 -15.58 9.88
C SER A 53 -7.06 -14.69 8.69
N ASP A 54 -6.46 -14.91 7.53
CA ASP A 54 -6.84 -14.21 6.28
C ASP A 54 -8.35 -14.37 5.99
N ALA A 55 -8.92 -15.55 6.25
CA ALA A 55 -10.35 -15.80 6.09
C ALA A 55 -11.23 -14.96 7.03
N GLU A 56 -10.84 -14.81 8.30
CA GLU A 56 -11.56 -13.98 9.28
C GLU A 56 -11.48 -12.50 8.90
N ALA A 57 -10.28 -12.01 8.57
CA ALA A 57 -10.09 -10.63 8.15
C ALA A 57 -10.93 -10.30 6.91
N ARG A 58 -10.91 -11.18 5.89
CA ARG A 58 -11.73 -11.01 4.68
C ARG A 58 -13.23 -11.05 4.97
N ALA A 59 -13.69 -11.94 5.84
CA ALA A 59 -15.09 -11.97 6.26
C ALA A 59 -15.51 -10.66 6.94
N GLY A 60 -14.64 -10.09 7.78
CA GLY A 60 -14.85 -8.78 8.40
C GLY A 60 -15.00 -7.65 7.38
N TYR A 61 -14.09 -7.56 6.40
CA TYR A 61 -14.19 -6.61 5.30
C TYR A 61 -15.45 -6.83 4.44
N ALA A 62 -15.77 -8.07 4.09
CA ALA A 62 -16.97 -8.40 3.31
C ALA A 62 -18.25 -7.93 4.03
N ALA A 63 -18.35 -8.16 5.33
CA ALA A 63 -19.48 -7.71 6.14
C ALA A 63 -19.57 -6.18 6.20
N LEU A 64 -18.44 -5.48 6.31
CA LEU A 64 -18.38 -4.02 6.26
C LEU A 64 -18.84 -3.50 4.89
N TYR A 65 -18.32 -4.07 3.80
CA TYR A 65 -18.66 -3.65 2.44
C TYR A 65 -20.14 -3.86 2.15
N ALA A 66 -20.70 -5.02 2.53
CA ALA A 66 -22.13 -5.30 2.40
C ALA A 66 -22.99 -4.30 3.21
N ARG A 67 -22.60 -4.00 4.45
CA ARG A 67 -23.32 -3.05 5.31
C ARG A 67 -23.40 -1.64 4.71
N HIS A 68 -22.34 -1.21 4.04
CA HIS A 68 -22.25 0.13 3.45
C HIS A 68 -22.45 0.14 1.92
N GLY A 69 -22.80 -0.99 1.30
CA GLY A 69 -22.98 -1.08 -0.16
C GLY A 69 -21.75 -0.67 -0.97
N PHE A 70 -20.54 -1.00 -0.49
CA PHE A 70 -19.32 -0.77 -1.25
C PHE A 70 -19.11 -1.88 -2.28
N ASP A 71 -18.99 -1.52 -3.55
CA ASP A 71 -18.67 -2.44 -4.66
C ASP A 71 -17.17 -2.78 -4.65
N ILE A 72 -16.77 -3.59 -3.67
CA ILE A 72 -15.39 -4.00 -3.40
C ILE A 72 -15.40 -5.49 -3.07
N ASP A 73 -14.57 -6.29 -3.75
CA ASP A 73 -14.42 -7.71 -3.47
C ASP A 73 -13.37 -7.94 -2.39
N ALA A 74 -13.82 -8.36 -1.20
CA ALA A 74 -12.92 -8.69 -0.08
C ALA A 74 -12.07 -9.95 -0.34
N SER A 75 -12.45 -10.79 -1.29
CA SER A 75 -11.73 -12.03 -1.64
C SER A 75 -10.63 -11.81 -2.68
N ASP A 76 -10.69 -10.70 -3.43
CA ASP A 76 -9.67 -10.37 -4.43
C ASP A 76 -8.45 -9.72 -3.75
N PRO A 77 -7.27 -10.37 -3.73
CA PRO A 77 -6.08 -9.86 -3.05
C PRO A 77 -5.48 -8.61 -3.72
N GLY A 78 -5.89 -8.24 -4.94
CA GLY A 78 -5.50 -6.98 -5.60
C GLY A 78 -6.43 -5.80 -5.28
N ILE A 79 -7.68 -6.10 -4.89
CA ILE A 79 -8.72 -5.11 -4.56
C ILE A 79 -8.80 -4.87 -3.05
N THR A 80 -8.76 -5.92 -2.24
CA THR A 80 -8.61 -5.87 -0.78
C THR A 80 -7.25 -6.45 -0.41
N VAL A 81 -6.26 -5.55 -0.37
CA VAL A 81 -4.87 -5.90 -0.05
C VAL A 81 -4.70 -5.89 1.47
N LEU A 82 -4.27 -7.02 2.05
CA LEU A 82 -4.02 -7.15 3.48
C LEU A 82 -2.52 -7.24 3.73
N PHE A 83 -1.95 -6.20 4.34
CA PHE A 83 -0.51 -6.14 4.59
C PHE A 83 -0.15 -6.81 5.92
N PRO A 84 0.83 -7.74 5.91
CA PRO A 84 1.43 -8.22 7.15
C PRO A 84 2.22 -7.11 7.85
N GLU A 85 2.59 -7.36 9.11
CA GLU A 85 3.49 -6.45 9.82
C GLU A 85 4.87 -6.41 9.14
N MET A 86 5.41 -5.20 9.04
CA MET A 86 6.77 -4.98 8.54
C MET A 86 7.75 -5.16 9.69
N ASP A 87 8.20 -6.40 9.90
CA ASP A 87 9.28 -6.69 10.85
C ASP A 87 10.64 -6.31 10.25
N GLU A 88 11.32 -5.31 10.80
CA GLU A 88 12.64 -4.85 10.35
C GLU A 88 13.80 -5.73 10.88
N THR A 89 13.54 -6.65 11.80
CA THR A 89 14.58 -7.49 12.44
C THR A 89 14.89 -8.78 11.69
N VAL A 90 14.05 -9.14 10.70
CA VAL A 90 14.26 -10.34 9.88
C VAL A 90 15.30 -10.05 8.81
N ASP A 91 16.40 -10.78 8.88
CA ASP A 91 17.43 -10.76 7.84
C ASP A 91 16.87 -11.30 6.52
N VAL A 92 17.18 -10.62 5.43
CA VAL A 92 16.68 -10.94 4.10
C VAL A 92 17.83 -11.01 3.09
N PRO A 93 17.85 -12.02 2.21
CA PRO A 93 18.91 -12.14 1.21
C PRO A 93 18.97 -10.90 0.31
N GLU A 94 20.18 -10.48 -0.01
CA GLU A 94 20.40 -9.48 -1.04
C GLU A 94 19.89 -9.99 -2.40
N ILE A 95 19.26 -9.11 -3.15
CA ILE A 95 18.75 -9.43 -4.49
C ILE A 95 19.86 -9.27 -5.53
N THR A 96 19.82 -10.11 -6.56
CA THR A 96 20.71 -10.00 -7.72
C THR A 96 19.86 -9.94 -8.98
N THR A 97 20.47 -9.56 -10.11
CA THR A 97 19.77 -9.57 -11.41
C THR A 97 19.29 -10.97 -11.81
N ALA A 98 19.95 -12.04 -11.33
CA ALA A 98 19.51 -13.42 -11.56
C ALA A 98 18.17 -13.75 -10.87
N CYS A 99 17.79 -13.02 -9.82
CA CYS A 99 16.51 -13.24 -9.14
C CYS A 99 15.30 -13.04 -10.06
N TRP A 100 15.41 -12.19 -11.09
CA TRP A 100 14.33 -11.98 -12.06
C TRP A 100 14.02 -13.27 -12.84
N ASP A 101 15.05 -13.90 -13.39
CA ASP A 101 14.91 -15.15 -14.15
C ASP A 101 14.48 -16.31 -13.24
N ILE A 102 15.08 -16.42 -12.04
CA ILE A 102 14.77 -17.48 -11.06
C ILE A 102 13.30 -17.43 -10.65
N LEU A 103 12.74 -16.23 -10.48
CA LEU A 103 11.37 -16.03 -10.01
C LEU A 103 10.36 -15.88 -11.16
N GLY A 104 10.82 -15.84 -12.42
CA GLY A 104 9.97 -15.55 -13.57
C GLY A 104 9.30 -14.17 -13.50
N LYS A 105 9.99 -13.18 -12.92
CA LYS A 105 9.49 -11.81 -12.73
C LYS A 105 10.25 -10.83 -13.62
N SER A 106 9.60 -9.72 -13.99
CA SER A 106 10.24 -8.60 -14.67
C SER A 106 10.60 -7.47 -13.69
N PRO A 107 11.72 -6.75 -13.89
CA PRO A 107 11.95 -5.48 -13.22
C PRO A 107 10.84 -4.45 -13.45
N ARG A 108 10.01 -4.61 -14.50
CA ARG A 108 8.86 -3.72 -14.76
C ARG A 108 7.67 -4.01 -13.86
N ASP A 109 7.66 -5.16 -13.18
CA ASP A 109 6.54 -5.58 -12.34
C ASP A 109 6.57 -4.91 -10.96
N VAL A 110 7.71 -4.32 -10.56
CA VAL A 110 7.81 -3.62 -9.28
C VAL A 110 7.24 -2.22 -9.36
N MET A 111 6.57 -1.80 -8.29
CA MET A 111 5.83 -0.53 -8.25
C MET A 111 6.72 0.70 -8.53
N CYS A 112 7.94 0.73 -7.99
CA CYS A 112 8.87 1.84 -8.23
C CYS A 112 9.39 1.92 -9.68
N ALA A 113 9.10 0.95 -10.56
CA ALA A 113 9.45 1.02 -11.97
C ALA A 113 8.61 2.04 -12.75
N SER A 114 7.36 2.28 -12.35
CA SER A 114 6.45 3.18 -13.09
C SER A 114 5.58 4.08 -12.21
N SER A 115 5.57 3.85 -10.89
CA SER A 115 4.76 4.63 -9.95
C SER A 115 5.62 5.54 -9.10
N ARG A 116 5.05 6.67 -8.69
CA ARG A 116 5.69 7.68 -7.82
C ARG A 116 4.74 8.10 -6.72
N MET A 117 5.30 8.37 -5.54
CA MET A 117 4.57 8.96 -4.42
C MET A 117 5.00 10.41 -4.25
N VAL A 118 4.05 11.34 -4.23
CA VAL A 118 4.32 12.75 -3.92
C VAL A 118 4.02 13.00 -2.45
N VAL A 119 5.03 13.40 -1.68
CA VAL A 119 4.88 13.66 -0.24
C VAL A 119 5.15 15.12 0.07
N LYS A 120 4.22 15.73 0.79
CA LYS A 120 4.44 17.01 1.46
C LYS A 120 4.63 16.79 2.95
N ARG A 121 5.89 16.69 3.40
CA ARG A 121 6.21 16.56 4.83
C ARG A 121 5.81 17.84 5.56
N LYS A 122 5.36 17.69 6.81
CA LYS A 122 4.98 18.82 7.66
C LYS A 122 6.18 19.76 7.82
N GLY A 123 5.99 21.04 7.51
CA GLY A 123 7.04 22.07 7.61
C GLY A 123 8.01 22.12 6.43
N ALA A 124 7.96 21.18 5.48
CA ALA A 124 8.79 21.28 4.28
C ALA A 124 8.38 22.50 3.42
N ALA A 125 9.31 23.11 2.68
CA ALA A 125 9.04 24.23 1.78
C ALA A 125 8.33 23.78 0.49
N THR A 126 8.73 22.65 -0.08
CA THR A 126 8.15 22.03 -1.29
C THR A 126 7.74 20.57 -1.02
N PRO A 127 6.89 19.96 -1.87
CA PRO A 127 6.72 18.50 -1.88
C PRO A 127 7.93 17.82 -2.54
N THR A 128 8.11 16.53 -2.24
CA THR A 128 9.15 15.67 -2.82
C THR A 128 8.48 14.50 -3.54
N VAL A 129 9.04 14.08 -4.67
CA VAL A 129 8.65 12.87 -5.39
C VAL A 129 9.53 11.72 -4.96
N LEU A 130 8.91 10.60 -4.57
CA LEU A 130 9.57 9.44 -4.00
C LEU A 130 9.31 8.20 -4.87
N ALA A 131 10.30 7.33 -4.92
CA ALA A 131 10.22 6.04 -5.62
C ALA A 131 9.38 5.00 -4.86
N CYS A 132 9.37 5.05 -3.53
CA CYS A 132 8.80 4.00 -2.68
C CYS A 132 7.83 4.55 -1.63
N THR A 133 6.66 3.91 -1.50
CA THR A 133 5.65 4.30 -0.49
C THR A 133 6.02 3.87 0.92
N LEU A 134 6.84 2.82 1.05
CA LEU A 134 7.27 2.27 2.34
C LEU A 134 8.49 2.98 2.92
N LEU A 135 9.19 3.79 2.11
CA LEU A 135 10.42 4.47 2.50
C LEU A 135 10.28 6.00 2.41
N PRO A 136 9.29 6.60 3.09
CA PRO A 136 8.98 8.03 2.94
C PRO A 136 10.04 8.95 3.55
N TYR A 137 11.07 8.42 4.23
CA TYR A 137 12.12 9.19 4.89
C TYR A 137 13.54 8.73 4.50
N ALA A 138 13.67 7.79 3.56
CA ALA A 138 14.96 7.32 3.06
C ALA A 138 15.44 8.25 1.93
N PRO A 139 16.49 9.07 2.13
CA PRO A 139 16.93 10.06 1.15
C PRO A 139 17.27 9.46 -0.22
N GLU A 140 17.77 8.22 -0.24
CA GLU A 140 18.15 7.49 -1.44
C GLU A 140 16.95 7.11 -2.34
N PHE A 141 15.71 7.23 -1.85
CA PHE A 141 14.48 7.06 -2.63
C PHE A 141 13.81 8.38 -3.03
N GLU A 142 14.44 9.54 -2.74
CA GLU A 142 13.97 10.84 -3.20
C GLU A 142 14.43 11.11 -4.64
N LEU A 143 13.48 11.38 -5.53
CA LEU A 143 13.73 11.59 -6.95
C LEU A 143 13.53 13.05 -7.38
N GLY A 144 13.62 13.99 -6.44
CA GLY A 144 13.47 15.42 -6.69
C GLY A 144 12.11 16.00 -6.28
N THR A 145 11.80 17.19 -6.79
CA THR A 145 10.61 17.99 -6.42
C THR A 145 9.59 18.10 -7.56
N THR A 146 9.92 17.58 -8.73
CA THR A 146 9.08 17.61 -9.94
C THR A 146 8.92 16.21 -10.53
N LEU A 147 7.89 16.02 -11.36
CA LEU A 147 7.69 14.75 -12.06
C LEU A 147 8.78 14.45 -13.09
N ALA A 148 9.35 15.49 -13.72
CA ALA A 148 10.43 15.34 -14.70
C ALA A 148 11.72 14.83 -14.05
N GLU A 149 12.06 15.31 -12.84
CA GLU A 149 13.20 14.78 -12.07
C GLU A 149 12.97 13.31 -11.68
N ALA A 150 11.72 12.90 -11.51
CA ALA A 150 11.35 11.56 -11.06
C ALA A 150 11.42 10.47 -12.15
N GLU A 151 11.74 10.82 -13.40
CA GLU A 151 11.88 9.88 -14.53
C GLU A 151 13.20 9.09 -14.52
N GLY A 152 14.00 9.18 -13.45
CA GLY A 152 15.25 8.46 -13.29
C GLY A 152 15.12 7.00 -12.82
N ASP A 153 16.25 6.29 -12.89
CA ASP A 153 16.41 4.93 -12.39
C ASP A 153 16.30 4.87 -10.86
N VAL A 154 15.76 3.75 -10.35
CA VAL A 154 15.63 3.49 -8.91
C VAL A 154 16.49 2.30 -8.53
N ALA A 155 17.43 2.50 -7.60
CA ALA A 155 18.20 1.42 -7.02
C ALA A 155 17.34 0.60 -6.03
N LEU A 156 17.28 -0.71 -6.22
CA LEU A 156 16.57 -1.63 -5.32
C LEU A 156 17.47 -2.07 -4.16
N ASN A 157 17.98 -1.12 -3.39
CA ASN A 157 19.06 -1.30 -2.42
C ASN A 157 18.62 -1.26 -0.94
N HIS A 158 17.32 -1.43 -0.67
CA HIS A 158 16.78 -1.49 0.70
C HIS A 158 16.30 -2.90 1.05
N PRO A 159 16.41 -3.36 2.32
CA PRO A 159 15.87 -4.66 2.75
C PRO A 159 14.41 -4.89 2.35
N HIS A 160 13.59 -3.85 2.35
CA HIS A 160 12.18 -3.92 1.90
C HIS A 160 12.01 -4.20 0.39
N CYS A 161 12.97 -3.79 -0.45
CA CYS A 161 12.97 -4.14 -1.87
C CYS A 161 13.08 -5.66 -2.03
N ALA A 162 13.99 -6.30 -1.29
CA ALA A 162 14.13 -7.75 -1.26
C ALA A 162 12.92 -8.42 -0.59
N LYS A 163 12.63 -8.04 0.66
CA LYS A 163 11.63 -8.65 1.54
C LYS A 163 10.23 -8.65 0.96
N PHE A 164 9.80 -7.56 0.33
CA PHE A 164 8.41 -7.39 -0.11
C PHE A 164 8.28 -7.48 -1.63
N CYS A 165 9.10 -6.77 -2.39
CA CYS A 165 8.88 -6.64 -3.83
C CYS A 165 9.46 -7.82 -4.62
N VAL A 166 10.78 -8.04 -4.54
CA VAL A 166 11.46 -9.04 -5.38
C VAL A 166 11.19 -10.45 -4.85
N LEU A 167 11.58 -10.73 -3.60
CA LEU A 167 11.45 -12.07 -3.01
C LEU A 167 10.07 -12.29 -2.35
N GLY A 168 9.47 -11.23 -1.80
CA GLY A 168 8.24 -11.31 -0.98
C GLY A 168 6.92 -11.47 -1.69
N GLY A 169 6.88 -11.30 -3.02
CA GLY A 169 5.64 -11.43 -3.79
C GLY A 169 4.56 -10.37 -3.53
N ALA A 170 4.84 -9.35 -2.72
CA ALA A 170 3.91 -8.25 -2.50
C ALA A 170 3.78 -7.43 -3.79
N SER A 171 2.55 -7.24 -4.25
CA SER A 171 2.23 -6.36 -5.37
C SER A 171 1.67 -5.06 -4.85
N CYS A 172 2.45 -3.98 -4.98
CA CYS A 172 1.94 -2.62 -4.79
C CYS A 172 1.39 -2.03 -6.09
N SER A 173 1.47 -2.75 -7.23
CA SER A 173 0.82 -2.32 -8.48
C SER A 173 -0.69 -2.51 -8.39
N ALA A 174 -1.41 -1.71 -9.17
CA ALA A 174 -2.87 -1.68 -9.24
C ALA A 174 -3.35 -2.22 -10.59
#